data_AF-Q1LXE6-F1
#
_entry.id   AF-Q1LXE6-F1
#
_cell.length_a   1.000
_cell.length_b   1.000
_cell.length_c   1.000
_cell.angle_alpha   90.00
_cell.angle_beta   90.00
_cell.angle_gamma   90.00
#
_symmetry.space_group_name_H-M   'P 1'
#
loop_
_entity.id
_entity.type
_entity.pdbx_description
1 polymer ?
#
loop_
_entity_poly.entity_id
_entity_poly.type
_entity_poly.pdbx_seq_one_letter_code
_entity_poly.pdbx_strand_id
1 'polypeptide(L)'
;MAGPDSPQQQQVEEKAEQIDDAELAFQGINMLLNNGFRESDELFRRYRTHSPLMSFGASFVSFLNAMMTFEEEKMQMASDDLRTTEKLCESDNAGVIETIRNKIKKSMDSGRSGVEIVDRLQRQIIVADCQVYLAVLSFVKQELSAYIKGGWILRKAWKMYNKCYSDISQLQEACRRRSSDQQGALASDQANHNTSTGSGGRVTDEVLDRLKGSVSFGYGLFHLCISMVPPHLLKIVNLLGFPGDRHQGLASLAYASESKDMKAPLATLALLWYHTVVQPFFALDGSDSRAGLLEAKAILQKKAMVYPNSSLFIFFKGRVQRLECQINSALASFQDALEFASDQREIQHVCLYEIGWCSMIEMSFEDAFRSFERLKNESRWSQCYYAYLTGVCQGASGDLEGAKGVFRDVQKLFKRKNNQIEQFALKRAEKLRKVSLTRELCILGVVEVLYLWKALPNCSSSKLQLMNQVLQGLDDQSSIGLKHLLLGAIQKCLGNIKDALQSFQLAAQDEYGRLNNSYVQPYACYELGCVLLAKPETLSKGRSLLLQAKENYAGYDFENRLHVRIHSALASIKEVVPH
;
A
#
# COMPACT_ATOMS: atom_id res chain seq x y z
N MET A 1 39.30 -39.12 -59.02
CA MET A 1 38.21 -38.20 -59.37
C MET A 1 37.20 -38.27 -58.24
N ALA A 2 37.06 -37.17 -57.50
CA ALA A 2 36.20 -37.10 -56.32
C ALA A 2 34.73 -37.28 -56.72
N GLY A 3 34.04 -38.21 -56.06
CA GLY A 3 32.59 -38.40 -56.17
C GLY A 3 31.83 -37.31 -55.40
N PRO A 4 30.52 -37.14 -55.68
CA PRO A 4 29.76 -36.04 -55.12
C PRO A 4 29.37 -36.35 -53.67
N ASP A 5 30.02 -35.69 -52.72
CA ASP A 5 29.56 -35.63 -51.34
C ASP A 5 28.22 -34.90 -51.31
N SER A 6 27.18 -35.66 -51.03
CA SER A 6 25.84 -35.14 -50.75
C SER A 6 25.82 -34.71 -49.27
N PRO A 7 25.65 -33.42 -48.94
CA PRO A 7 25.52 -33.02 -47.55
C PRO A 7 24.16 -33.49 -47.04
N GLN A 8 24.16 -34.48 -46.14
CA GLN A 8 23.02 -34.77 -45.28
C GLN A 8 22.74 -33.51 -44.46
N GLN A 9 21.77 -32.72 -44.92
CA GLN A 9 21.09 -31.75 -44.09
C GLN A 9 20.40 -32.52 -42.96
N GLN A 10 21.06 -32.60 -41.81
CA GLN A 10 20.37 -32.78 -40.53
C GLN A 10 19.47 -31.57 -40.33
N GLN A 11 18.23 -31.67 -40.83
CA GLN A 11 17.11 -30.91 -40.28
C GLN A 11 16.92 -31.38 -38.84
N VAL A 12 17.61 -30.72 -37.92
CA VAL A 12 17.15 -30.63 -36.54
C VAL A 12 15.90 -29.78 -36.61
N GLU A 13 14.74 -30.43 -36.77
CA GLU A 13 13.46 -29.83 -36.37
C GLU A 13 13.58 -29.55 -34.86
N GLU A 14 13.99 -28.33 -34.52
CA GLU A 14 13.67 -27.74 -33.23
C GLU A 14 12.14 -27.79 -33.13
N LYS A 15 11.62 -28.77 -32.38
CA LYS A 15 10.26 -28.70 -31.83
C LYS A 15 10.20 -27.39 -31.06
N ALA A 16 9.64 -26.35 -31.67
CA ALA A 16 9.37 -25.10 -30.99
C ALA A 16 8.51 -25.44 -29.76
N GLU A 17 9.12 -25.41 -28.57
CA GLU A 17 8.40 -25.57 -27.31
C GLU A 17 7.27 -24.53 -27.32
N GLN A 18 6.04 -25.02 -27.22
CA GLN A 18 4.86 -24.17 -27.23
C GLN A 18 4.86 -23.36 -25.93
N ILE A 19 5.28 -22.10 -26.01
CA ILE A 19 5.44 -21.22 -24.85
C ILE A 19 4.05 -20.92 -24.27
N ASP A 20 3.82 -21.28 -23.01
CA ASP A 20 2.65 -20.80 -22.25
C ASP A 20 2.95 -19.42 -21.69
N ASP A 21 2.47 -18.39 -22.37
CA ASP A 21 2.65 -16.99 -21.99
C ASP A 21 2.24 -16.68 -20.56
N ALA A 22 1.20 -17.35 -20.04
CA ALA A 22 0.70 -17.00 -18.72
C ALA A 22 1.58 -17.59 -17.62
N GLU A 23 2.05 -18.82 -17.82
CA GLU A 23 3.05 -19.42 -16.95
C GLU A 23 4.35 -18.63 -17.00
N LEU A 24 4.80 -18.25 -18.20
CA LEU A 24 6.02 -17.46 -18.38
C LEU A 24 5.91 -16.07 -17.73
N ALA A 25 4.77 -15.39 -17.88
CA ALA A 25 4.53 -14.12 -17.21
C ALA A 25 4.44 -14.26 -15.69
N PHE A 26 3.81 -15.32 -15.20
CA PHE A 26 3.75 -15.62 -13.76
C PHE A 26 5.14 -15.88 -13.18
N GLN A 27 5.98 -16.63 -13.89
CA GLN A 27 7.39 -16.83 -13.55
C GLN A 27 8.15 -15.51 -13.53
N GLY A 28 7.97 -14.65 -14.54
CA GLY A 28 8.61 -13.33 -14.60
C GLY A 28 8.30 -12.46 -13.37
N ILE A 29 7.04 -12.43 -12.93
CA ILE A 29 6.66 -11.69 -11.72
C ILE A 29 7.19 -12.35 -10.45
N ASN A 30 7.20 -13.69 -10.37
CA ASN A 30 7.81 -14.39 -9.22
C ASN A 30 9.33 -14.15 -9.12
N MET A 31 10.04 -14.05 -10.25
CA MET A 31 11.45 -13.65 -10.27
C MET A 31 11.62 -12.26 -9.66
N LEU A 32 10.79 -11.29 -10.10
CA LEU A 32 10.82 -9.93 -9.58
C LEU A 32 10.62 -9.90 -8.05
N LEU A 33 9.63 -10.62 -7.53
CA LEU A 33 9.38 -10.66 -6.08
C LEU A 33 10.46 -11.42 -5.30
N ASN A 34 11.19 -12.35 -5.93
CA ASN A 34 12.34 -13.05 -5.34
C ASN A 34 13.68 -12.34 -5.61
N ASN A 35 13.65 -11.00 -5.67
CA ASN A 35 14.79 -10.12 -5.89
C ASN A 35 15.46 -10.21 -7.28
N GLY A 36 14.95 -11.04 -8.20
CA GLY A 36 15.44 -11.19 -9.57
C GLY A 36 14.89 -10.12 -10.52
N PHE A 37 15.13 -8.84 -10.21
CA PHE A 37 14.58 -7.71 -10.99
C PHE A 37 15.15 -7.64 -12.40
N ARG A 38 16.46 -7.87 -12.55
CA ARG A 38 17.13 -7.85 -13.86
C ARG A 38 16.67 -9.03 -14.70
N GLU A 39 16.61 -10.21 -14.11
CA GLU A 39 16.18 -11.45 -14.74
C GLU A 39 14.72 -11.34 -15.22
N SER A 40 13.85 -10.75 -14.39
CA SER A 40 12.47 -10.44 -14.75
C SER A 40 12.36 -9.45 -15.92
N ASP A 41 13.11 -8.35 -15.87
CA ASP A 41 13.14 -7.33 -16.94
C ASP A 41 13.68 -7.91 -18.26
N GLU A 42 14.73 -8.73 -18.21
CA GLU A 42 15.28 -9.44 -19.38
C GLU A 42 14.26 -10.41 -19.99
N LEU A 43 13.58 -11.19 -19.15
CA LEU A 43 12.52 -12.12 -19.59
C LEU A 43 11.40 -11.35 -20.30
N PHE A 44 10.87 -10.29 -19.69
CA PHE A 44 9.78 -9.54 -20.30
C PHE A 44 10.20 -8.77 -21.54
N ARG A 45 11.44 -8.26 -21.62
CA ARG A 45 11.96 -7.62 -22.85
C ARG A 45 12.08 -8.62 -23.99
N ARG A 46 12.59 -9.83 -23.72
CA ARG A 46 12.78 -10.88 -24.73
C ARG A 46 11.46 -11.28 -25.39
N TYR A 47 10.39 -11.39 -24.60
CA TYR A 47 9.09 -11.85 -25.08
C TYR A 47 8.06 -10.74 -25.28
N ARG A 48 8.47 -9.47 -25.20
CA ARG A 48 7.57 -8.30 -25.25
C ARG A 48 6.64 -8.28 -26.46
N THR A 49 7.11 -8.76 -27.61
CA THR A 49 6.37 -8.81 -28.89
C THR A 49 5.71 -10.15 -29.15
N HIS A 50 5.86 -11.13 -28.25
CA HIS A 50 5.32 -12.48 -28.43
C HIS A 50 3.79 -12.50 -28.29
N SER A 51 3.25 -11.79 -27.29
CA SER A 51 1.80 -11.70 -27.08
C SER A 51 1.39 -10.44 -26.32
N PRO A 52 0.08 -10.09 -26.32
CA PRO A 52 -0.42 -8.98 -25.51
C PRO A 52 -0.13 -9.15 -24.01
N LEU A 53 -0.11 -10.38 -23.51
CA LEU A 53 0.15 -10.67 -22.10
C LEU A 53 1.61 -10.40 -21.72
N MET A 54 2.56 -10.83 -22.57
CA MET A 54 3.97 -10.55 -22.37
C MET A 54 4.31 -9.07 -22.59
N SER A 55 3.66 -8.42 -23.56
CA SER A 55 3.73 -6.97 -23.74
C SER A 55 3.27 -6.23 -22.48
N PHE A 56 2.17 -6.67 -21.88
CA PHE A 56 1.66 -6.11 -20.62
C PHE A 56 2.63 -6.33 -19.46
N GLY A 57 3.21 -7.52 -19.31
CA GLY A 57 4.22 -7.78 -18.29
C GLY A 57 5.42 -6.82 -18.38
N ALA A 58 5.94 -6.59 -19.59
CA ALA A 58 7.01 -5.62 -19.82
C ALA A 58 6.60 -4.18 -19.47
N SER A 59 5.41 -3.76 -19.90
CA SER A 59 4.86 -2.44 -19.58
C SER A 59 4.60 -2.27 -18.08
N PHE A 60 4.24 -3.35 -17.37
CA PHE A 60 4.05 -3.35 -15.92
C PHE A 60 5.39 -3.18 -15.17
N VAL A 61 6.45 -3.88 -15.57
CA VAL A 61 7.80 -3.70 -14.99
C VAL A 61 8.29 -2.26 -15.22
N SER A 62 8.09 -1.72 -16.42
CA SER A 62 8.38 -0.33 -16.76
C SER A 62 7.61 0.65 -15.85
N PHE A 63 6.31 0.41 -15.65
CA PHE A 63 5.47 1.17 -14.72
C PHE A 63 5.95 1.09 -13.27
N LEU A 64 6.27 -0.09 -12.76
CA LEU A 64 6.79 -0.26 -11.40
C LEU A 64 8.09 0.54 -11.21
N ASN A 65 9.04 0.41 -12.14
CA ASN A 65 10.31 1.15 -12.11
C ASN A 65 10.05 2.66 -12.08
N ALA A 66 9.17 3.16 -12.96
CA ALA A 66 8.80 4.57 -13.00
C ALA A 66 8.18 5.07 -11.68
N MET A 67 7.27 4.29 -11.10
CA MET A 67 6.61 4.64 -9.83
C MET A 67 7.58 4.63 -8.65
N MET A 68 8.55 3.72 -8.66
CA MET A 68 9.56 3.61 -7.61
C MET A 68 10.59 4.75 -7.69
N THR A 69 11.15 5.04 -8.87
CA THR A 69 12.23 6.03 -9.00
C THR A 69 11.75 7.46 -9.09
N PHE A 70 10.49 7.67 -9.50
CA PHE A 70 9.91 9.00 -9.71
C PHE A 70 10.73 9.85 -10.70
N GLU A 71 11.31 9.21 -11.70
CA GLU A 71 12.02 9.86 -12.81
C GLU A 71 11.03 10.23 -13.90
N GLU A 72 10.97 11.50 -14.29
CA GLU A 72 10.04 11.98 -15.30
C GLU A 72 10.21 11.24 -16.64
N GLU A 73 11.44 10.96 -17.02
CA GLU A 73 11.78 10.16 -18.20
C GLU A 73 11.25 8.73 -18.11
N LYS A 74 11.38 8.07 -16.95
CA LYS A 74 10.84 6.71 -16.75
C LYS A 74 9.32 6.71 -16.68
N MET A 75 8.71 7.72 -16.07
CA MET A 75 7.25 7.90 -16.08
C MET A 75 6.71 8.10 -17.49
N GLN A 76 7.43 8.84 -18.33
CA GLN A 76 7.06 9.01 -19.73
C GLN A 76 7.23 7.71 -20.52
N MET A 77 8.36 7.01 -20.37
CA MET A 77 8.59 5.69 -20.97
C MET A 77 7.52 4.67 -20.59
N ALA A 78 7.17 4.58 -19.31
CA ALA A 78 6.10 3.72 -18.83
C ALA A 78 4.74 4.09 -19.43
N SER A 79 4.43 5.39 -19.56
CA SER A 79 3.20 5.84 -20.24
C SER A 79 3.17 5.38 -21.71
N ASP A 80 4.28 5.49 -22.43
CA ASP A 80 4.36 5.14 -23.85
C ASP A 80 4.30 3.62 -24.07
N ASP A 81 4.94 2.87 -23.17
CA ASP A 81 4.85 1.41 -23.09
C ASP A 81 3.40 0.95 -22.90
N LEU A 82 2.70 1.50 -21.90
CA LEU A 82 1.31 1.16 -21.60
C LEU A 82 0.36 1.50 -22.76
N ARG A 83 0.56 2.64 -23.43
CA ARG A 83 -0.23 3.02 -24.62
C ARG A 83 0.02 2.08 -25.80
N THR A 84 1.24 1.59 -25.94
CA THR A 84 1.60 0.63 -27.00
C THR A 84 0.91 -0.71 -26.76
N THR A 85 0.94 -1.21 -25.51
CA THR A 85 0.21 -2.43 -25.12
C THR A 85 -1.31 -2.27 -25.28
N GLU A 86 -1.88 -1.11 -24.94
CA GLU A 86 -3.31 -0.84 -25.14
C GLU A 86 -3.68 -0.95 -26.63
N LYS A 87 -2.93 -0.30 -27.52
CA LYS A 87 -3.17 -0.37 -28.97
C LYS A 87 -3.09 -1.79 -29.51
N LEU A 88 -2.14 -2.60 -29.03
CA LEU A 88 -2.02 -4.02 -29.39
C LEU A 88 -3.26 -4.83 -28.99
N CYS A 89 -3.94 -4.46 -27.90
CA CYS A 89 -5.17 -5.12 -27.46
C CYS A 89 -6.43 -4.62 -28.22
N GLU A 90 -6.42 -3.39 -28.71
CA GLU A 90 -7.53 -2.77 -29.43
C GLU A 90 -7.55 -3.10 -30.93
N SER A 91 -6.39 -3.33 -31.57
CA SER A 91 -6.27 -3.54 -33.03
C SER A 91 -7.07 -4.73 -33.56
N ASP A 92 -7.37 -5.72 -32.72
CA ASP A 92 -8.19 -6.89 -33.09
C ASP A 92 -9.67 -6.75 -32.71
N ASN A 93 -10.06 -5.68 -32.00
CA ASN A 93 -11.39 -5.50 -31.40
C ASN A 93 -12.23 -4.38 -32.04
N ALA A 94 -11.85 -3.86 -33.22
CA ALA A 94 -12.53 -2.73 -33.88
C ALA A 94 -14.00 -3.01 -34.31
N GLY A 95 -14.52 -4.23 -34.11
CA GLY A 95 -15.91 -4.57 -34.38
C GLY A 95 -16.60 -5.21 -33.17
N VAL A 96 -17.72 -4.59 -32.76
CA VAL A 96 -18.82 -5.24 -32.03
C VAL A 96 -18.75 -5.19 -30.48
N ILE A 97 -19.33 -4.11 -29.94
CA ILE A 97 -20.01 -4.10 -28.63
C ILE A 97 -21.31 -4.91 -28.78
N GLU A 98 -21.23 -6.23 -28.87
CA GLU A 98 -22.37 -7.12 -28.62
C GLU A 98 -22.18 -7.80 -27.28
N THR A 99 -23.24 -7.76 -26.49
CA THR A 99 -23.35 -8.42 -25.19
C THR A 99 -23.00 -9.89 -25.34
N ILE A 100 -21.98 -10.33 -24.60
CA ILE A 100 -21.42 -11.70 -24.62
C ILE A 100 -22.53 -12.76 -24.45
N ARG A 101 -23.62 -12.40 -23.77
CA ARG A 101 -24.85 -13.18 -23.60
C ARG A 101 -25.39 -13.81 -24.91
N ASN A 102 -25.41 -13.10 -26.03
CA ASN A 102 -25.97 -13.63 -27.29
C ASN A 102 -25.00 -14.58 -28.02
N LYS A 103 -23.69 -14.39 -27.87
CA LYS A 103 -22.70 -15.32 -28.40
C LYS A 103 -22.59 -16.57 -27.55
N ILE A 104 -22.61 -16.50 -26.22
CA ILE A 104 -22.52 -17.69 -25.34
C ILE A 104 -23.57 -18.76 -25.69
N LYS A 105 -24.80 -18.33 -25.98
CA LYS A 105 -25.89 -19.25 -26.36
C LYS A 105 -25.66 -19.95 -27.72
N LYS A 106 -24.86 -19.36 -28.61
CA LYS A 106 -24.52 -19.90 -29.94
C LYS A 106 -23.14 -20.56 -30.01
N SER A 107 -22.22 -20.19 -29.14
CA SER A 107 -20.79 -20.44 -29.33
C SER A 107 -20.32 -21.75 -28.67
N MET A 108 -21.00 -22.19 -27.61
CA MET A 108 -20.60 -23.39 -26.89
C MET A 108 -20.93 -24.72 -27.62
N ASP A 109 -21.51 -24.66 -28.82
CA ASP A 109 -21.72 -25.81 -29.71
C ASP A 109 -20.59 -25.94 -30.76
N SER A 110 -19.69 -24.95 -30.87
CA SER A 110 -18.55 -24.99 -31.78
C SER A 110 -17.25 -24.62 -31.03
N GLY A 111 -16.37 -25.60 -30.80
CA GLY A 111 -15.12 -25.46 -30.03
C GLY A 111 -14.12 -24.40 -30.52
N ARG A 112 -14.34 -23.73 -31.67
CA ARG A 112 -13.52 -22.58 -32.08
C ARG A 112 -13.80 -21.30 -31.30
N SER A 113 -15.01 -21.13 -30.77
CA SER A 113 -15.42 -19.85 -30.17
C SER A 113 -14.90 -19.61 -28.76
N GLY A 114 -14.55 -20.67 -28.04
CA GLY A 114 -14.16 -20.60 -26.64
C GLY A 114 -12.85 -19.85 -26.45
N VAL A 115 -11.85 -20.21 -27.27
CA VAL A 115 -10.52 -19.59 -27.27
C VAL A 115 -10.61 -18.10 -27.62
N GLU A 116 -11.43 -17.72 -28.61
CA GLU A 116 -11.65 -16.32 -28.97
C GLU A 116 -12.29 -15.50 -27.84
N ILE A 117 -13.23 -16.10 -27.08
CA ILE A 117 -13.85 -15.44 -25.92
C ILE A 117 -12.82 -15.19 -24.83
N VAL A 118 -11.97 -16.19 -24.53
CA VAL A 118 -10.89 -16.10 -23.54
C VAL A 118 -9.89 -15.01 -23.94
N ASP A 119 -9.41 -15.03 -25.19
CA ASP A 119 -8.45 -14.03 -25.68
C ASP A 119 -9.03 -12.62 -25.61
N ARG A 120 -10.29 -12.44 -26.03
CA ARG A 120 -10.98 -11.15 -25.94
C ARG A 120 -11.09 -10.65 -24.49
N LEU A 121 -11.42 -11.53 -23.55
CA LEU A 121 -11.50 -11.16 -22.13
C LEU A 121 -10.12 -10.80 -21.58
N GLN A 122 -9.08 -11.56 -21.93
CA GLN A 122 -7.70 -11.26 -21.52
C GLN A 122 -7.27 -9.87 -22.01
N ARG A 123 -7.51 -9.55 -23.28
CA ARG A 123 -7.20 -8.24 -23.86
C ARG A 123 -7.99 -7.11 -23.19
N GLN A 124 -9.26 -7.33 -22.88
CA GLN A 124 -10.06 -6.33 -22.15
C GLN A 124 -9.56 -6.08 -20.73
N ILE A 125 -9.11 -7.12 -20.03
CA ILE A 125 -8.49 -6.98 -18.71
C ILE A 125 -7.19 -6.17 -18.84
N ILE A 126 -6.32 -6.52 -19.80
CA ILE A 126 -5.06 -5.79 -20.04
C ILE A 126 -5.30 -4.31 -20.35
N VAL A 127 -6.29 -3.98 -21.19
CA VAL A 127 -6.64 -2.58 -21.46
C VAL A 127 -7.11 -1.88 -20.17
N ALA A 128 -7.90 -2.55 -19.33
CA ALA A 128 -8.34 -1.99 -18.06
C ALA A 128 -7.14 -1.75 -17.11
N ASP A 129 -6.18 -2.67 -17.05
CA ASP A 129 -4.93 -2.51 -16.29
C ASP A 129 -4.12 -1.30 -16.79
N CYS A 130 -3.89 -1.22 -18.11
CA CYS A 130 -3.17 -0.10 -18.72
C CYS A 130 -3.83 1.25 -18.40
N GLN A 131 -5.16 1.33 -18.47
CA GLN A 131 -5.90 2.53 -18.12
C GLN A 131 -5.70 2.92 -16.64
N VAL A 132 -5.72 1.96 -15.70
CA VAL A 132 -5.43 2.23 -14.29
C VAL A 132 -4.02 2.80 -14.12
N TYR A 133 -3.01 2.15 -14.70
CA TYR A 133 -1.62 2.58 -14.54
C TYR A 133 -1.35 3.95 -15.17
N LEU A 134 -1.96 4.25 -16.32
CA LEU A 134 -1.94 5.59 -16.92
C LEU A 134 -2.63 6.65 -16.05
N ALA A 135 -3.72 6.31 -15.36
CA ALA A 135 -4.35 7.21 -14.41
C ALA A 135 -3.44 7.48 -13.21
N VAL A 136 -2.79 6.46 -12.66
CA VAL A 136 -1.84 6.60 -11.55
C VAL A 136 -0.67 7.50 -11.94
N LEU A 137 -0.05 7.27 -13.12
CA LEU A 137 1.02 8.14 -13.64
C LEU A 137 0.55 9.58 -13.84
N SER A 138 -0.72 9.78 -14.23
CA SER A 138 -1.29 11.13 -14.37
C SER A 138 -1.46 11.83 -13.02
N PHE A 139 -1.95 11.12 -12.00
CA PHE A 139 -2.12 11.68 -10.65
C PHE A 139 -0.81 12.06 -9.99
N VAL A 140 0.24 11.30 -10.27
CA VAL A 140 1.59 11.55 -9.78
C VAL A 140 2.12 12.93 -10.22
N LYS A 141 1.70 13.45 -11.38
CA LYS A 141 2.11 14.79 -11.85
C LYS A 141 1.53 15.95 -11.02
N GLN A 142 0.57 15.69 -10.13
CA GLN A 142 -0.04 16.66 -9.21
C GLN A 142 -0.68 17.91 -9.86
N GLU A 143 -1.06 17.84 -11.13
CA GLU A 143 -1.76 18.92 -11.83
C GLU A 143 -3.29 18.77 -11.74
N LEU A 144 -4.02 19.88 -11.56
CA LEU A 144 -5.47 19.85 -11.42
C LEU A 144 -6.19 19.21 -12.63
N SER A 145 -5.72 19.55 -13.83
CA SER A 145 -6.21 18.97 -15.09
C SER A 145 -5.94 17.46 -15.17
N ALA A 146 -4.80 17.01 -14.64
CA ALA A 146 -4.42 15.61 -14.59
C ALA A 146 -5.32 14.81 -13.63
N TYR A 147 -5.79 15.41 -12.52
CA TYR A 147 -6.76 14.75 -11.63
C TYR A 147 -8.11 14.49 -12.30
N ILE A 148 -8.62 15.45 -13.08
CA ILE A 148 -9.89 15.28 -13.80
C ILE A 148 -9.75 14.18 -14.86
N LYS A 149 -8.68 14.25 -15.66
CA LYS A 149 -8.38 13.26 -16.70
C LYS A 149 -8.20 11.87 -16.12
N GLY A 150 -7.40 11.74 -15.05
CA GLY A 150 -7.18 10.46 -14.38
C GLY A 150 -8.45 9.88 -13.77
N GLY A 151 -9.31 10.72 -13.18
CA GLY A 151 -10.62 10.28 -12.68
C GLY A 151 -11.54 9.71 -13.76
N TRP A 152 -11.56 10.33 -14.95
CA TRP A 152 -12.35 9.82 -16.08
C TRP A 152 -11.79 8.51 -16.65
N ILE A 153 -10.46 8.40 -16.74
CA ILE A 153 -9.76 7.17 -17.14
C ILE A 153 -10.07 6.02 -16.17
N LEU A 154 -10.01 6.27 -14.86
CA LEU A 154 -10.38 5.26 -13.85
C LEU A 154 -11.82 4.78 -14.02
N ARG A 155 -12.75 5.68 -14.41
CA ARG A 155 -14.14 5.31 -14.67
C ARG A 155 -14.26 4.35 -15.86
N LYS A 156 -13.49 4.55 -16.93
CA LYS A 156 -13.43 3.63 -18.06
C LYS A 156 -12.90 2.26 -17.60
N ALA A 157 -11.79 2.25 -16.87
CA ALA A 157 -11.19 1.02 -16.36
C ALA A 157 -12.15 0.21 -15.46
N TRP A 158 -12.82 0.87 -14.51
CA TRP A 158 -13.81 0.23 -13.63
C TRP A 158 -14.93 -0.46 -14.41
N LYS A 159 -15.51 0.22 -15.41
CA LYS A 159 -16.56 -0.38 -16.24
C LYS A 159 -16.09 -1.64 -16.96
N MET A 160 -14.82 -1.64 -17.40
CA MET A 160 -14.21 -2.79 -18.06
C MET A 160 -14.01 -3.94 -17.07
N TYR A 161 -13.45 -3.69 -15.88
CA TYR A 161 -13.31 -4.71 -14.83
C TYR A 161 -14.65 -5.30 -14.44
N ASN A 162 -15.64 -4.45 -14.13
CA ASN A 162 -16.97 -4.91 -13.69
C ASN A 162 -17.64 -5.79 -14.76
N LYS A 163 -17.52 -5.40 -16.03
CA LYS A 163 -18.02 -6.20 -17.15
C LYS A 163 -17.29 -7.54 -17.26
N CYS A 164 -15.95 -7.53 -17.33
CA CYS A 164 -15.16 -8.75 -17.46
C CYS A 164 -15.40 -9.70 -16.28
N TYR A 165 -15.48 -9.16 -15.07
CA TYR A 165 -15.74 -9.94 -13.85
C TYR A 165 -17.08 -10.67 -13.92
N SER A 166 -18.14 -9.98 -14.36
CA SER A 166 -19.47 -10.55 -14.54
C SER A 166 -19.52 -11.59 -15.67
N ASP A 167 -18.90 -11.26 -16.81
CA ASP A 167 -18.86 -12.14 -17.98
C ASP A 167 -18.11 -13.45 -17.68
N ILE A 168 -16.96 -13.38 -17.00
CA ILE A 168 -16.19 -14.57 -16.58
C ILE A 168 -16.99 -15.41 -15.56
N SER A 169 -17.64 -14.77 -14.59
CA SER A 169 -18.48 -15.50 -13.62
C SER A 169 -19.63 -16.26 -14.29
N GLN A 170 -20.27 -15.66 -15.30
CA GLN A 170 -21.33 -16.33 -16.06
C GLN A 170 -20.77 -17.50 -16.88
N LEU A 171 -19.57 -17.37 -17.44
CA LEU A 171 -18.90 -18.46 -18.17
C LEU A 171 -18.54 -19.63 -17.24
N GLN A 172 -17.97 -19.36 -16.06
CA GLN A 172 -17.67 -20.39 -15.05
C GLN A 172 -18.94 -21.13 -14.62
N GLU A 173 -20.04 -20.41 -14.36
CA GLU A 173 -21.32 -21.01 -13.99
C GLU A 173 -21.90 -21.87 -15.13
N ALA A 174 -21.80 -21.41 -16.37
CA ALA A 174 -22.24 -22.18 -17.54
C ALA A 174 -21.43 -23.46 -17.74
N CYS A 175 -20.11 -23.42 -17.52
CA CYS A 175 -19.24 -24.61 -17.56
C CYS A 175 -19.60 -25.59 -16.44
N ARG A 176 -19.79 -25.12 -15.20
CA ARG A 176 -20.16 -25.97 -14.06
C ARG A 176 -21.48 -26.71 -14.26
N ARG A 177 -22.52 -26.01 -14.75
CA ARG A 177 -23.83 -26.63 -15.03
C ARG A 177 -23.74 -27.75 -16.08
N ARG A 178 -22.94 -27.55 -17.14
CA ARG A 178 -22.76 -28.59 -18.17
C ARG A 178 -22.01 -29.81 -17.65
N SER A 179 -21.04 -29.62 -16.75
CA SER A 179 -20.32 -30.72 -16.12
C SER A 179 -21.24 -31.55 -15.21
N SER A 180 -22.13 -30.90 -14.44
CA SER A 180 -23.14 -31.61 -13.65
C SER A 180 -24.17 -32.36 -14.51
N ASP A 181 -24.61 -31.76 -15.64
CA ASP A 181 -25.58 -32.39 -16.54
C ASP A 181 -24.99 -33.63 -17.24
N GLN A 182 -23.71 -33.60 -17.62
CA GLN A 182 -23.01 -34.76 -18.22
C GLN A 182 -22.79 -35.90 -17.20
N GLN A 183 -22.51 -35.58 -15.93
CA GLN A 183 -22.40 -36.60 -14.88
C GLN A 183 -23.77 -37.23 -14.53
N GLY A 184 -24.86 -36.47 -14.62
CA GLY A 184 -26.21 -37.01 -14.47
C GLY A 184 -26.62 -37.96 -15.60
N ALA A 185 -26.24 -37.67 -16.84
CA ALA A 185 -26.57 -38.50 -18.00
C ALA A 185 -25.75 -39.81 -18.07
N LEU A 186 -24.50 -39.81 -17.60
CA LEU A 186 -23.65 -41.01 -17.54
C LEU A 186 -24.11 -42.02 -16.48
N ALA A 187 -24.95 -41.62 -15.52
CA ALA A 187 -25.54 -42.53 -14.54
C ALA A 187 -26.75 -43.31 -15.11
N SER A 188 -27.30 -42.90 -16.26
CA SER A 188 -28.50 -43.51 -16.85
C SER A 188 -28.26 -44.34 -18.12
N ASP A 189 -27.10 -44.28 -18.77
CA ASP A 189 -26.84 -45.06 -19.98
C ASP A 189 -25.44 -45.71 -19.97
N GLN A 190 -25.36 -46.94 -19.46
CA GLN A 190 -24.29 -47.88 -19.79
C GLN A 190 -24.59 -48.55 -21.13
N ALA A 191 -24.42 -47.85 -22.25
CA ALA A 191 -24.28 -48.50 -23.56
C ALA A 191 -23.63 -47.54 -24.57
N ASN A 192 -22.51 -47.99 -25.14
CA ASN A 192 -21.74 -47.45 -26.27
C ASN A 192 -20.65 -46.40 -25.99
N HIS A 193 -19.44 -46.93 -25.79
CA HIS A 193 -18.20 -46.27 -26.18
C HIS A 193 -18.06 -46.25 -27.71
N ASN A 194 -17.93 -45.06 -28.30
CA ASN A 194 -16.84 -44.69 -29.23
C ASN A 194 -17.17 -43.39 -29.95
N THR A 195 -16.91 -42.27 -29.28
CA THR A 195 -16.56 -41.02 -29.98
C THR A 195 -15.45 -40.34 -29.22
N SER A 196 -14.23 -40.46 -29.74
CA SER A 196 -13.10 -39.62 -29.44
C SER A 196 -13.41 -38.18 -29.88
N THR A 197 -14.13 -37.43 -29.03
CA THR A 197 -14.34 -35.99 -29.23
C THR A 197 -13.03 -35.27 -28.95
N GLY A 198 -12.45 -34.68 -29.99
CA GLY A 198 -11.21 -33.90 -29.92
C GLY A 198 -11.25 -32.85 -28.81
N SER A 199 -10.34 -33.00 -27.85
CA SER A 199 -10.11 -32.10 -26.70
C SER A 199 -9.57 -30.70 -27.09
N GLY A 200 -9.44 -30.39 -28.38
CA GLY A 200 -8.63 -29.26 -28.86
C GLY A 200 -9.29 -27.87 -28.86
N GLY A 201 -10.48 -27.68 -28.28
CA GLY A 201 -11.19 -26.38 -28.39
C GLY A 201 -12.13 -26.00 -27.24
N ARG A 202 -12.23 -26.79 -26.17
CA ARG A 202 -13.04 -26.37 -25.01
C ARG A 202 -12.21 -25.46 -24.11
N VAL A 203 -12.79 -24.32 -23.72
CA VAL A 203 -12.25 -23.50 -22.63
C VAL A 203 -12.14 -24.39 -21.40
N THR A 204 -10.94 -24.51 -20.85
CA THR A 204 -10.71 -25.26 -19.62
C THR A 204 -11.09 -24.42 -18.41
N ASP A 205 -11.53 -25.08 -17.34
CA ASP A 205 -11.83 -24.41 -16.06
C ASP A 205 -10.58 -23.68 -15.55
N GLU A 206 -9.39 -24.24 -15.74
CA GLU A 206 -8.12 -23.62 -15.37
C GLU A 206 -7.89 -22.26 -16.04
N VAL A 207 -8.22 -22.13 -17.33
CA VAL A 207 -8.08 -20.87 -18.07
C VAL A 207 -9.10 -19.82 -17.58
N LEU A 208 -10.33 -20.24 -17.26
CA LEU A 208 -11.32 -19.34 -16.69
C LEU A 208 -10.95 -18.90 -15.28
N ASP A 209 -10.43 -19.79 -14.45
CA ASP A 209 -9.98 -19.47 -13.10
C ASP A 209 -8.78 -18.51 -13.12
N ARG A 210 -7.85 -18.70 -14.07
CA ARG A 210 -6.75 -17.76 -14.31
C ARG A 210 -7.25 -16.37 -14.72
N LEU A 211 -8.15 -16.29 -15.71
CA LEU A 211 -8.75 -15.02 -16.11
C LEU A 211 -9.54 -14.38 -14.98
N LYS A 212 -10.26 -15.19 -14.18
CA LYS A 212 -10.97 -14.72 -13.01
C LYS A 212 -9.99 -14.15 -11.98
N GLY A 213 -8.84 -14.78 -11.77
CA GLY A 213 -7.76 -14.26 -10.93
C GLY A 213 -7.27 -12.90 -11.42
N SER A 214 -6.98 -12.80 -12.72
CA SER A 214 -6.50 -11.56 -13.36
C SER A 214 -7.46 -10.39 -13.17
N VAL A 215 -8.75 -10.57 -13.48
CA VAL A 215 -9.75 -9.51 -13.32
C VAL A 215 -10.04 -9.19 -11.85
N SER A 216 -9.97 -10.19 -10.97
CA SER A 216 -10.25 -10.02 -9.54
C SER A 216 -9.23 -9.12 -8.84
N PHE A 217 -7.99 -9.04 -9.36
CA PHE A 217 -7.00 -8.09 -8.85
C PHE A 217 -7.47 -6.64 -9.02
N GLY A 218 -7.71 -6.21 -10.25
CA GLY A 218 -8.16 -4.83 -10.53
C GLY A 218 -9.54 -4.53 -9.95
N TYR A 219 -10.48 -5.47 -10.07
CA TYR A 219 -11.81 -5.37 -9.48
C TYR A 219 -11.74 -5.20 -7.94
N GLY A 220 -10.92 -6.02 -7.29
CA GLY A 220 -10.72 -5.97 -5.84
C GLY A 220 -10.08 -4.67 -5.36
N LEU A 221 -9.04 -4.19 -6.06
CA LEU A 221 -8.39 -2.91 -5.77
C LEU A 221 -9.36 -1.73 -5.88
N PHE A 222 -10.23 -1.70 -6.89
CA PHE A 222 -11.23 -0.63 -7.01
C PHE A 222 -12.18 -0.62 -5.81
N HIS A 223 -12.78 -1.77 -5.50
CA HIS A 223 -13.67 -1.89 -4.35
C HIS A 223 -13.00 -1.47 -3.04
N LEU A 224 -11.76 -1.91 -2.82
CA LEU A 224 -10.98 -1.60 -1.64
C LEU A 224 -10.67 -0.10 -1.55
N CYS A 225 -10.07 0.49 -2.61
CA CYS A 225 -9.70 1.90 -2.66
C CYS A 225 -10.89 2.83 -2.47
N ILE A 226 -12.01 2.55 -3.14
CA ILE A 226 -13.23 3.35 -3.01
C ILE A 226 -13.79 3.26 -1.59
N SER A 227 -13.73 2.08 -0.93
CA SER A 227 -14.20 1.89 0.44
C SER A 227 -13.41 2.67 1.51
N MET A 228 -12.24 3.20 1.13
CA MET A 228 -11.38 4.01 2.01
C MET A 228 -11.55 5.51 1.78
N VAL A 229 -12.32 5.93 0.78
CA VAL A 229 -12.57 7.35 0.50
C VAL A 229 -13.44 7.95 1.62
N PRO A 230 -13.03 9.09 2.23
CA PRO A 230 -13.81 9.74 3.28
C PRO A 230 -15.27 10.03 2.88
N PRO A 231 -16.25 9.92 3.81
CA PRO A 231 -17.68 10.06 3.50
C PRO A 231 -18.06 11.37 2.79
N HIS A 232 -17.39 12.48 3.11
CA HIS A 232 -17.67 13.77 2.49
C HIS A 232 -17.28 13.82 1.00
N LEU A 233 -16.35 12.95 0.56
CA LEU A 233 -15.95 12.82 -0.84
C LEU A 233 -16.75 11.73 -1.58
N LEU A 234 -17.46 10.85 -0.88
CA LEU A 234 -18.23 9.77 -1.49
C LEU A 234 -19.32 10.28 -2.45
N LYS A 235 -19.88 11.48 -2.22
CA LYS A 235 -20.85 12.07 -3.16
C LYS A 235 -20.26 12.25 -4.57
N ILE A 236 -18.99 12.65 -4.66
CA ILE A 236 -18.29 12.85 -5.94
C ILE A 236 -18.00 11.48 -6.58
N VAL A 237 -17.61 10.51 -5.77
CA VAL A 237 -17.29 9.16 -6.24
C VAL A 237 -18.54 8.40 -6.72
N ASN A 238 -19.64 8.51 -5.99
CA ASN A 238 -20.93 7.93 -6.37
C ASN A 238 -21.47 8.54 -7.65
N LEU A 239 -21.28 9.86 -7.86
CA LEU A 239 -21.64 10.54 -9.11
C LEU A 239 -20.91 9.92 -10.33
N LEU A 240 -19.68 9.42 -10.13
CA LEU A 240 -18.91 8.74 -11.16
C LEU A 240 -19.34 7.28 -11.37
N GLY A 241 -20.12 6.70 -10.45
CA GLY A 241 -20.72 5.36 -10.56
C GLY A 241 -19.83 4.22 -10.05
N PHE A 242 -19.00 4.48 -9.04
CA PHE A 242 -18.15 3.47 -8.40
C PHE A 242 -18.78 2.98 -7.08
N PRO A 243 -19.38 1.78 -7.02
CA PRO A 243 -19.69 1.17 -5.75
C PRO A 243 -18.39 0.69 -5.08
N GLY A 244 -18.14 1.10 -3.84
CA GLY A 244 -17.03 0.59 -3.02
C GLY A 244 -17.56 -0.34 -1.94
N ASP A 245 -17.00 -1.54 -1.89
CA ASP A 245 -17.33 -2.53 -0.85
C ASP A 245 -16.02 -3.17 -0.40
N ARG A 246 -15.66 -2.94 0.86
CA ARG A 246 -14.41 -3.42 1.42
C ARG A 246 -14.33 -4.95 1.46
N HIS A 247 -15.41 -5.61 1.85
CA HIS A 247 -15.44 -7.08 1.94
C HIS A 247 -15.31 -7.69 0.55
N GLN A 248 -16.02 -7.15 -0.43
CA GLN A 248 -15.89 -7.60 -1.81
C GLN A 248 -14.49 -7.34 -2.37
N GLY A 249 -13.89 -6.19 -2.03
CA GLY A 249 -12.52 -5.84 -2.39
C GLY A 249 -11.50 -6.86 -1.87
N LEU A 250 -11.56 -7.15 -0.57
CA LEU A 250 -10.67 -8.12 0.07
C LEU A 250 -10.90 -9.55 -0.44
N ALA A 251 -12.14 -9.98 -0.61
CA ALA A 251 -12.46 -11.31 -1.14
C ALA A 251 -11.94 -11.51 -2.58
N SER A 252 -12.03 -10.48 -3.41
CA SER A 252 -11.54 -10.53 -4.79
C SER A 252 -10.00 -10.56 -4.84
N LEU A 253 -9.33 -9.79 -3.97
CA LEU A 253 -7.86 -9.85 -3.83
C LEU A 253 -7.38 -11.19 -3.30
N ALA A 254 -8.09 -11.76 -2.31
CA ALA A 254 -7.79 -13.10 -1.81
C ALA A 254 -7.91 -14.15 -2.92
N TYR A 255 -8.98 -14.12 -3.72
CA TYR A 255 -9.13 -15.00 -4.89
C TYR A 255 -7.97 -14.82 -5.88
N ALA A 256 -7.64 -13.57 -6.24
CA ALA A 256 -6.54 -13.28 -7.15
C ALA A 256 -5.19 -13.82 -6.63
N SER A 257 -4.93 -13.70 -5.32
CA SER A 257 -3.69 -14.14 -4.66
C SER A 257 -3.43 -15.65 -4.68
N GLU A 258 -4.47 -16.44 -4.92
CA GLU A 258 -4.43 -17.91 -4.99
C GLU A 258 -4.53 -18.43 -6.44
N SER A 259 -4.67 -17.54 -7.41
CA SER A 259 -4.68 -17.89 -8.82
C SER A 259 -3.28 -18.15 -9.36
N LYS A 260 -3.21 -18.71 -10.58
CA LYS A 260 -1.97 -18.87 -11.37
C LYS A 260 -1.73 -17.70 -12.34
N ASP A 261 -2.39 -16.55 -12.13
CA ASP A 261 -2.19 -15.36 -12.95
C ASP A 261 -0.95 -14.58 -12.49
N MET A 262 -0.31 -13.88 -13.42
CA MET A 262 0.87 -13.05 -13.13
C MET A 262 0.63 -12.01 -12.02
N LYS A 263 -0.62 -11.60 -11.77
CA LYS A 263 -1.00 -10.64 -10.73
C LYS A 263 -1.20 -11.26 -9.35
N ALA A 264 -1.22 -12.60 -9.22
CA ALA A 264 -1.40 -13.26 -7.93
C ALA A 264 -0.37 -12.85 -6.86
N PRO A 265 0.94 -12.70 -7.18
CA PRO A 265 1.91 -12.21 -6.21
C PRO A 265 1.64 -10.76 -5.81
N LEU A 266 1.18 -9.92 -6.76
CA LEU A 266 0.83 -8.53 -6.50
C LEU A 266 -0.42 -8.41 -5.61
N ALA A 267 -1.41 -9.29 -5.81
CA ALA A 267 -2.59 -9.38 -4.95
C ALA A 267 -2.19 -9.75 -3.51
N THR A 268 -1.23 -10.67 -3.37
CA THR A 268 -0.65 -11.04 -2.07
C THR A 268 0.00 -9.83 -1.39
N LEU A 269 0.84 -9.07 -2.11
CA LEU A 269 1.46 -7.85 -1.58
C LEU A 269 0.42 -6.77 -1.23
N ALA A 270 -0.64 -6.63 -2.03
CA ALA A 270 -1.72 -5.68 -1.76
C ALA A 270 -2.47 -6.01 -0.45
N LEU A 271 -2.73 -7.29 -0.20
CA LEU A 271 -3.33 -7.76 1.05
C LEU A 271 -2.39 -7.51 2.24
N LEU A 272 -1.10 -7.85 2.12
CA LEU A 272 -0.11 -7.58 3.17
C LEU A 272 -0.02 -6.09 3.47
N TRP A 273 0.00 -5.24 2.44
CA TRP A 273 0.03 -3.79 2.60
C TRP A 273 -1.25 -3.28 3.27
N TYR A 274 -2.42 -3.77 2.86
CA TYR A 274 -3.68 -3.39 3.48
C TYR A 274 -3.69 -3.71 4.98
N HIS A 275 -3.38 -4.96 5.34
CA HIS A 275 -3.44 -5.43 6.72
C HIS A 275 -2.36 -4.83 7.62
N THR A 276 -1.17 -4.54 7.07
CA THR A 276 -0.04 -4.03 7.87
C THR A 276 0.16 -2.52 7.80
N VAL A 277 -0.43 -1.81 6.83
CA VAL A 277 -0.23 -0.36 6.64
C VAL A 277 -1.55 0.40 6.71
N VAL A 278 -2.53 0.09 5.85
CA VAL A 278 -3.83 0.81 5.80
C VAL A 278 -4.59 0.69 7.09
N GLN A 279 -4.87 -0.55 7.47
CA GLN A 279 -5.81 -0.83 8.54
C GLN A 279 -5.29 -0.24 9.87
N PRO A 280 -3.99 -0.37 10.22
CA PRO A 280 -3.43 0.33 11.37
C PRO A 280 -3.45 1.87 11.25
N PHE A 281 -3.21 2.43 10.05
CA PHE A 281 -3.14 3.88 9.86
C PHE A 281 -4.49 4.58 10.03
N PHE A 282 -5.54 4.02 9.41
CA PHE A 282 -6.88 4.61 9.43
C PHE A 282 -7.71 4.18 10.65
N ALA A 283 -7.29 3.14 11.38
CA ALA A 283 -8.06 2.56 12.49
C ALA A 283 -9.52 2.31 12.08
N LEU A 284 -9.72 1.78 10.87
CA LEU A 284 -10.99 1.78 10.13
C LEU A 284 -12.17 1.16 10.89
N ASP A 285 -11.88 0.39 11.92
CA ASP A 285 -12.87 -0.47 12.56
C ASP A 285 -13.03 -0.20 14.06
N GLY A 286 -12.31 0.75 14.66
CA GLY A 286 -12.39 1.02 16.12
C GLY A 286 -11.98 -0.15 17.04
N SER A 287 -11.83 -1.35 16.50
CA SER A 287 -11.52 -2.62 17.16
C SER A 287 -10.21 -3.20 16.63
N ASP A 288 -9.36 -3.58 17.59
CA ASP A 288 -8.12 -4.36 17.52
C ASP A 288 -7.53 -4.65 16.11
N SER A 289 -6.42 -3.97 15.78
CA SER A 289 -5.53 -4.30 14.65
C SER A 289 -5.08 -5.77 14.61
N ARG A 290 -5.38 -6.53 15.67
CA ARG A 290 -5.17 -7.98 15.80
C ARG A 290 -5.79 -8.79 14.66
N ALA A 291 -6.99 -8.48 14.18
CA ALA A 291 -7.60 -9.26 13.10
C ALA A 291 -6.77 -9.14 11.79
N GLY A 292 -6.45 -7.92 11.37
CA GLY A 292 -5.59 -7.69 10.21
C GLY A 292 -4.19 -8.29 10.39
N LEU A 293 -3.65 -8.21 11.60
CA LEU A 293 -2.36 -8.82 11.93
C LEU A 293 -2.37 -10.36 11.78
N LEU A 294 -3.45 -11.02 12.21
CA LEU A 294 -3.61 -12.47 12.04
C LEU A 294 -3.69 -12.86 10.56
N GLU A 295 -4.43 -12.10 9.76
CA GLU A 295 -4.49 -12.30 8.30
C GLU A 295 -3.11 -12.14 7.65
N ALA A 296 -2.37 -11.07 7.99
CA ALA A 296 -1.03 -10.85 7.48
C ALA A 296 -0.07 -12.00 7.83
N LYS A 297 -0.15 -12.53 9.07
CA LYS A 297 0.65 -13.68 9.51
C LYS A 297 0.30 -14.95 8.74
N ALA A 298 -0.98 -15.21 8.53
CA ALA A 298 -1.43 -16.38 7.75
C ALA A 298 -0.93 -16.31 6.30
N ILE A 299 -1.00 -15.13 5.67
CA ILE A 299 -0.46 -14.91 4.31
C ILE A 299 1.05 -15.17 4.27
N LEU A 300 1.82 -14.59 5.19
CA LEU A 300 3.27 -14.77 5.25
C LEU A 300 3.65 -16.24 5.45
N GLN A 301 2.98 -16.94 6.37
CA GLN A 301 3.24 -18.35 6.63
C GLN A 301 2.94 -19.22 5.40
N LYS A 302 1.80 -18.97 4.74
CA LYS A 302 1.38 -19.72 3.55
C LYS A 302 2.35 -19.54 2.38
N LYS A 303 2.90 -18.34 2.21
CA LYS A 303 3.77 -18.00 1.07
C LYS A 303 5.27 -18.12 1.39
N ALA A 304 5.65 -18.52 2.61
CA ALA A 304 7.04 -18.61 3.06
C ALA A 304 7.91 -19.53 2.18
N MET A 305 7.37 -20.64 1.68
CA MET A 305 8.10 -21.54 0.79
C MET A 305 8.29 -20.99 -0.62
N VAL A 306 7.43 -20.07 -1.06
CA VAL A 306 7.48 -19.46 -2.40
C VAL A 306 8.41 -18.26 -2.42
N TYR A 307 8.51 -17.54 -1.29
CA TYR A 307 9.30 -16.31 -1.16
C TYR A 307 10.26 -16.33 0.05
N PRO A 308 11.14 -17.34 0.19
CA PRO A 308 11.94 -17.53 1.39
C PRO A 308 12.93 -16.38 1.65
N ASN A 309 13.52 -15.83 0.59
CA ASN A 309 14.53 -14.76 0.66
C ASN A 309 14.06 -13.44 0.02
N SER A 310 12.76 -13.31 -0.26
CA SER A 310 12.22 -12.09 -0.85
C SER A 310 12.36 -10.92 0.12
N SER A 311 13.06 -9.86 -0.29
CA SER A 311 13.20 -8.64 0.50
C SER A 311 11.85 -8.05 0.91
N LEU A 312 10.85 -8.09 0.01
CA LEU A 312 9.50 -7.61 0.28
C LEU A 312 8.76 -8.47 1.32
N PHE A 313 8.84 -9.79 1.25
CA PHE A 313 8.17 -10.65 2.24
C PHE A 313 8.83 -10.57 3.61
N ILE A 314 10.16 -10.48 3.65
CA ILE A 314 10.90 -10.27 4.89
C ILE A 314 10.57 -8.87 5.47
N PHE A 315 10.45 -7.84 4.63
CA PHE A 315 9.98 -6.52 5.05
C PHE A 315 8.58 -6.60 5.70
N PHE A 316 7.62 -7.30 5.08
CA PHE A 316 6.29 -7.46 5.67
C PHE A 316 6.29 -8.31 6.96
N LYS A 317 7.20 -9.28 7.10
CA LYS A 317 7.43 -9.97 8.38
C LYS A 317 7.89 -8.97 9.45
N GLY A 318 8.83 -8.09 9.12
CA GLY A 318 9.24 -7.00 10.02
C GLY A 318 8.09 -6.07 10.39
N ARG A 319 7.21 -5.73 9.43
CA ARG A 319 6.00 -4.92 9.68
C ARG A 319 5.06 -5.58 10.69
N VAL A 320 4.80 -6.88 10.54
CA VAL A 320 4.00 -7.67 11.49
C VAL A 320 4.63 -7.63 12.89
N GLN A 321 5.93 -7.89 13.00
CA GLN A 321 6.65 -7.87 14.29
C GLN A 321 6.61 -6.48 14.95
N ARG A 322 6.72 -5.40 14.16
CA ARG A 322 6.60 -4.02 14.66
C ARG A 322 5.20 -3.76 15.22
N LEU A 323 4.14 -4.22 14.55
CA LEU A 323 2.76 -4.09 15.01
C LEU A 323 2.48 -4.95 16.26
N GLU A 324 3.22 -6.04 16.45
CA GLU A 324 3.24 -6.84 17.69
C GLU A 324 4.12 -6.26 18.80
N CYS A 325 4.71 -5.07 18.58
CA CYS A 325 5.66 -4.43 19.48
C CYS A 325 6.93 -5.28 19.77
N GLN A 326 7.25 -6.23 18.90
CA GLN A 326 8.50 -7.01 18.93
C GLN A 326 9.59 -6.24 18.16
N ILE A 327 10.00 -5.08 18.69
CA ILE A 327 10.79 -4.09 17.94
C ILE A 327 12.18 -4.62 17.55
N ASN A 328 12.86 -5.34 18.44
CA ASN A 328 14.18 -5.92 18.12
C ASN A 328 14.09 -6.98 17.02
N SER A 329 13.05 -7.81 17.03
CA SER A 329 12.81 -8.79 15.96
C SER A 329 12.46 -8.11 14.64
N ALA A 330 11.68 -7.03 14.69
CA ALA A 330 11.36 -6.22 13.53
C ALA A 330 12.62 -5.59 12.92
N LEU A 331 13.52 -5.02 13.75
CA LEU A 331 14.81 -4.49 13.31
C LEU A 331 15.65 -5.53 12.58
N ALA A 332 15.77 -6.75 13.13
CA ALA A 332 16.48 -7.84 12.48
C ALA A 332 15.88 -8.17 11.10
N SER A 333 14.55 -8.34 11.01
CA SER A 333 13.88 -8.59 9.73
C SER A 333 14.08 -7.44 8.73
N PHE A 334 14.02 -6.17 9.16
CA PHE A 334 14.25 -5.04 8.26
C PHE A 334 15.71 -4.93 7.80
N GLN A 335 16.67 -5.33 8.63
CA GLN A 335 18.08 -5.41 8.25
C GLN A 335 18.31 -6.53 7.22
N ASP A 336 17.75 -7.73 7.45
CA ASP A 336 17.79 -8.82 6.46
C ASP A 336 17.16 -8.38 5.14
N ALA A 337 15.98 -7.75 5.17
CA ALA A 337 15.32 -7.24 3.98
C ALA A 337 16.15 -6.17 3.24
N LEU A 338 16.85 -5.31 3.98
CA LEU A 338 17.77 -4.31 3.43
C LEU A 338 18.95 -4.97 2.71
N GLU A 339 19.53 -6.03 3.29
CA GLU A 339 20.63 -6.80 2.70
C GLU A 339 20.20 -7.52 1.43
N PHE A 340 19.05 -8.22 1.46
CA PHE A 340 18.50 -8.89 0.27
C PHE A 340 18.08 -7.92 -0.85
N ALA A 341 17.90 -6.63 -0.54
CA ALA A 341 17.56 -5.57 -1.49
C ALA A 341 18.80 -4.83 -2.03
N SER A 342 20.00 -5.43 -2.01
CA SER A 342 21.28 -4.78 -2.38
C SER A 342 21.25 -4.04 -3.73
N ASP A 343 20.51 -4.56 -4.71
CA ASP A 343 20.40 -3.99 -6.06
C ASP A 343 19.13 -3.15 -6.28
N GLN A 344 18.30 -2.98 -5.25
CA GLN A 344 16.98 -2.34 -5.32
C GLN A 344 16.90 -1.18 -4.34
N ARG A 345 17.46 -0.03 -4.75
CA ARG A 345 17.54 1.18 -3.94
C ARG A 345 16.20 1.57 -3.28
N GLU A 346 15.11 1.46 -4.02
CA GLU A 346 13.80 1.90 -3.55
C GLU A 346 13.23 0.96 -2.48
N ILE A 347 13.56 -0.33 -2.54
CA ILE A 347 13.26 -1.29 -1.47
C ILE A 347 14.17 -1.05 -0.26
N GLN A 348 15.45 -0.74 -0.49
CA GLN A 348 16.34 -0.31 0.60
C GLN A 348 15.78 0.91 1.33
N HIS A 349 15.22 1.88 0.62
CA HIS A 349 14.65 3.09 1.21
C HIS A 349 13.46 2.79 2.12
N VAL A 350 12.54 1.89 1.74
CA VAL A 350 11.44 1.51 2.64
C VAL A 350 11.94 0.74 3.86
N CYS A 351 12.98 -0.10 3.72
CA CYS A 351 13.61 -0.77 4.85
C CYS A 351 14.28 0.23 5.81
N LEU A 352 15.08 1.17 5.27
CA LEU A 352 15.75 2.22 6.06
C LEU A 352 14.75 3.11 6.80
N TYR A 353 13.60 3.37 6.20
CA TYR A 353 12.52 4.11 6.86
C TYR A 353 12.06 3.37 8.12
N GLU A 354 11.73 2.08 8.00
CA GLU A 354 11.28 1.27 9.14
C GLU A 354 12.38 1.05 10.19
N ILE A 355 13.64 0.86 9.76
CA ILE A 355 14.80 0.78 10.67
C ILE A 355 14.91 2.06 11.48
N GLY A 356 14.88 3.23 10.82
CA GLY A 356 14.95 4.52 11.51
C GLY A 356 13.84 4.70 12.55
N TRP A 357 12.61 4.30 12.23
CA TRP A 357 11.49 4.34 13.18
C TRP A 357 11.65 3.37 14.34
N CYS A 358 12.04 2.12 14.09
CA CYS A 358 12.24 1.14 15.15
C CYS A 358 13.40 1.54 16.07
N SER A 359 14.47 2.11 15.52
CA SER A 359 15.59 2.67 16.29
C SER A 359 15.17 3.86 17.14
N MET A 360 14.29 4.75 16.66
CA MET A 360 13.70 5.81 17.50
C MET A 360 12.87 5.23 18.66
N ILE A 361 12.07 4.19 18.41
CA ILE A 361 11.25 3.50 19.41
C ILE A 361 12.14 2.88 20.51
N GLU A 362 13.27 2.27 20.12
CA GLU A 362 14.26 1.72 21.05
C GLU A 362 15.21 2.78 21.66
N MET A 363 15.05 4.06 21.31
CA MET A 363 15.96 5.15 21.68
C MET A 363 17.42 4.92 21.24
N SER A 364 17.64 4.11 20.20
CA SER A 364 18.92 3.92 19.53
C SER A 364 19.13 5.04 18.51
N PHE A 365 19.37 6.25 19.01
CA PHE A 365 19.36 7.46 18.18
C PHE A 365 20.46 7.49 17.11
N GLU A 366 21.60 6.82 17.36
CA GLU A 366 22.68 6.72 16.39
C GLU A 366 22.28 5.93 15.14
N ASP A 367 21.70 4.75 15.32
CA ASP A 367 21.18 3.94 14.21
C ASP A 367 20.03 4.65 13.49
N ALA A 368 19.19 5.35 14.25
CA ALA A 368 18.09 6.13 13.69
C ALA A 368 18.59 7.24 12.75
N PHE A 369 19.54 8.07 13.21
CA PHE A 369 20.01 9.18 12.37
C PHE A 369 20.78 8.68 11.15
N ARG A 370 21.58 7.61 11.25
CA ARG A 370 22.28 7.01 10.10
C ARG A 370 21.29 6.54 9.03
N SER A 371 20.20 5.92 9.45
CA SER A 371 19.14 5.46 8.53
C SER A 371 18.45 6.64 7.83
N PHE A 372 18.08 7.69 8.58
CA PHE A 372 17.45 8.88 8.02
C PHE A 372 18.42 9.73 7.19
N GLU A 373 19.71 9.73 7.50
CA GLU A 373 20.71 10.45 6.73
C GLU A 373 20.85 9.87 5.32
N ARG A 374 20.88 8.54 5.20
CA ARG A 374 20.82 7.88 3.89
C ARG A 374 19.56 8.29 3.13
N LEU A 375 18.39 8.26 3.78
CA LEU A 375 17.15 8.71 3.15
C LEU A 375 17.17 10.19 2.74
N LYS A 376 17.73 11.08 3.57
CA LYS A 376 17.91 12.51 3.26
C LYS A 376 18.73 12.69 1.97
N ASN A 377 19.81 11.93 1.84
CA ASN A 377 20.78 12.09 0.76
C ASN A 377 20.36 11.37 -0.53
N GLU A 378 19.73 10.19 -0.41
CA GLU A 378 19.43 9.31 -1.55
C GLU A 378 17.97 9.40 -2.01
N SER A 379 17.01 9.70 -1.13
CA SER A 379 15.58 9.71 -1.49
C SER A 379 15.19 10.98 -2.24
N ARG A 380 14.25 10.84 -3.18
CA ARG A 380 13.59 11.98 -3.84
C ARG A 380 12.35 12.47 -3.10
N TRP A 381 11.93 11.74 -2.07
CA TRP A 381 10.72 12.03 -1.30
C TRP A 381 11.08 12.67 0.02
N SER A 382 10.39 13.76 0.37
CA SER A 382 10.41 14.32 1.72
C SER A 382 11.81 14.50 2.33
N GLN A 383 12.82 14.87 1.51
CA GLN A 383 14.20 15.06 1.96
C GLN A 383 14.29 16.04 3.12
N CYS A 384 13.46 17.10 3.11
CA CYS A 384 13.31 18.05 4.20
C CYS A 384 12.88 17.38 5.51
N TYR A 385 11.93 16.45 5.45
CA TYR A 385 11.48 15.69 6.61
C TYR A 385 12.55 14.72 7.11
N TYR A 386 13.20 13.98 6.21
CA TYR A 386 14.30 13.09 6.59
C TYR A 386 15.47 13.87 7.20
N ALA A 387 15.80 15.05 6.69
CA ALA A 387 16.77 15.94 7.32
C ALA A 387 16.35 16.33 8.74
N TYR A 388 15.08 16.66 8.97
CA TYR A 388 14.61 16.96 10.31
C TYR A 388 14.76 15.77 11.25
N LEU A 389 14.37 14.56 10.81
CA LEU A 389 14.53 13.32 11.58
C LEU A 389 16.01 13.01 11.88
N THR A 390 16.90 13.17 10.89
CA THR A 390 18.35 13.05 11.09
C THR A 390 18.83 14.01 12.16
N GLY A 391 18.45 15.29 12.07
CA GLY A 391 18.91 16.31 13.01
C GLY A 391 18.47 16.07 14.46
N VAL A 392 17.18 15.73 14.68
CA VAL A 392 16.71 15.43 16.03
C VAL A 392 17.30 14.14 16.59
N CYS A 393 17.54 13.12 15.76
CA CYS A 393 18.17 11.87 16.22
C CYS A 393 19.67 12.07 16.50
N GLN A 394 20.40 12.78 15.63
CA GLN A 394 21.82 13.08 15.84
C GLN A 394 22.05 13.96 17.09
N GLY A 395 21.18 14.93 17.33
CA GLY A 395 21.24 15.72 18.55
C GLY A 395 20.88 14.90 19.79
N ALA A 396 19.92 13.96 19.69
CA ALA A 396 19.55 13.06 20.77
C ALA A 396 20.64 12.00 21.07
N SER A 397 21.48 11.64 20.11
CA SER A 397 22.67 10.81 20.35
C SER A 397 23.81 11.58 21.03
N GLY A 398 23.76 12.92 21.03
CA GLY A 398 24.71 13.80 21.72
C GLY A 398 25.56 14.67 20.78
N ASP A 399 25.48 14.48 19.46
CA ASP A 399 26.18 15.31 18.49
C ASP A 399 25.36 16.56 18.14
N LEU A 400 25.44 17.56 19.02
CA LEU A 400 24.68 18.80 18.90
C LEU A 400 25.17 19.68 17.74
N GLU A 401 26.47 19.67 17.43
CA GLU A 401 27.03 20.48 16.34
C GLU A 401 26.65 19.90 14.97
N GLY A 402 26.70 18.57 14.82
CA GLY A 402 26.18 17.88 13.65
C GLY A 402 24.69 18.16 13.45
N ALA A 403 23.89 18.03 14.51
CA ALA A 403 22.45 18.34 14.48
C ALA A 403 22.15 19.77 14.02
N LYS A 404 22.89 20.77 14.54
CA LYS A 404 22.77 22.18 14.08
C LYS A 404 23.06 22.30 12.59
N GLY A 405 24.08 21.60 12.08
CA GLY A 405 24.39 21.53 10.65
C GLY A 405 23.21 21.01 9.84
N VAL A 406 22.64 19.87 10.24
CA VAL A 406 21.51 19.25 9.56
C VAL A 406 20.25 20.11 9.59
N PHE A 407 19.97 20.83 10.70
CA PHE A 407 18.85 21.77 10.75
C PHE A 407 18.99 22.95 9.78
N ARG A 408 20.21 23.30 9.34
CA ARG A 408 20.38 24.26 8.23
C ARG A 408 19.98 23.65 6.89
N ASP A 409 20.24 22.37 6.71
CA ASP A 409 19.87 21.66 5.47
C ASP A 409 18.37 21.45 5.35
N VAL A 410 17.63 21.29 6.46
CA VAL A 410 16.15 21.26 6.45
C VAL A 410 15.59 22.47 5.70
N GLN A 411 16.11 23.66 5.97
CA GLN A 411 15.69 24.90 5.31
C GLN A 411 16.02 24.90 3.81
N LYS A 412 17.19 24.39 3.43
CA LYS A 412 17.61 24.29 2.01
C LYS A 412 16.81 23.25 1.23
N LEU A 413 16.40 22.17 1.90
CA LEU A 413 15.67 21.05 1.31
C LEU A 413 14.16 21.27 1.27
N PHE A 414 13.65 22.33 1.90
CA PHE A 414 12.24 22.69 1.85
C PHE A 414 11.84 23.18 0.45
N LYS A 415 11.16 22.32 -0.31
CA LYS A 415 10.74 22.60 -1.69
C LYS A 415 9.23 22.65 -1.84
N ARG A 416 8.48 21.84 -1.08
CA ARG A 416 7.04 21.64 -1.29
C ARG A 416 6.22 22.44 -0.29
N LYS A 417 5.93 23.70 -0.63
CA LYS A 417 5.18 24.62 0.26
C LYS A 417 3.82 24.11 0.71
N ASN A 418 3.14 23.26 -0.06
CA ASN A 418 1.82 22.72 0.32
C ASN A 418 1.90 21.41 1.14
N ASN A 419 3.10 20.89 1.40
CA ASN A 419 3.27 19.67 2.19
C ASN A 419 3.32 20.01 3.70
N GLN A 420 2.27 19.65 4.44
CA GLN A 420 2.18 19.92 5.89
C GLN A 420 3.34 19.31 6.69
N ILE A 421 3.86 18.15 6.29
CA ILE A 421 4.96 17.48 6.99
C ILE A 421 6.26 18.27 6.83
N GLU A 422 6.55 18.77 5.62
CA GLU A 422 7.74 19.58 5.37
C GLU A 422 7.64 20.96 6.02
N GLN A 423 6.45 21.56 6.05
CA GLN A 423 6.21 22.80 6.81
C GLN A 423 6.47 22.60 8.31
N PHE A 424 5.94 21.52 8.88
CA PHE A 424 6.19 21.17 10.28
C PHE A 424 7.69 20.99 10.56
N ALA A 425 8.39 20.21 9.72
CA ALA A 425 9.83 19.97 9.83
C ALA A 425 10.63 21.28 9.80
N LEU A 426 10.31 22.19 8.86
CA LEU A 426 10.93 23.49 8.75
C LEU A 426 10.72 24.33 10.01
N LYS A 427 9.46 24.51 10.45
CA LYS A 427 9.13 25.30 11.65
C LYS A 427 9.87 24.80 12.90
N ARG A 428 9.92 23.47 13.08
CA ARG A 428 10.62 22.86 14.22
C ARG A 428 12.13 23.02 14.14
N ALA A 429 12.73 22.79 12.97
CA ALA A 429 14.16 23.02 12.76
C ALA A 429 14.56 24.48 12.99
N GLU A 430 13.77 25.44 12.51
CA GLU A 430 14.00 26.87 12.76
C GLU A 430 13.90 27.24 14.24
N LYS A 431 12.94 26.66 14.97
CA LYS A 431 12.82 26.86 16.42
C LYS A 431 14.06 26.34 17.15
N LEU A 432 14.48 25.10 16.86
CA LEU A 432 15.66 24.48 17.47
C LEU A 432 16.97 25.21 17.16
N ARG A 433 17.02 25.97 16.06
CA ARG A 433 18.16 26.82 15.70
C ARG A 433 18.20 28.16 16.43
N LYS A 434 17.06 28.65 16.94
CA LYS A 434 16.96 29.94 17.63
C LYS A 434 17.26 29.82 19.13
N VAL A 435 17.26 28.61 19.66
CA VAL A 435 17.53 28.31 21.07
C VAL A 435 18.90 27.64 21.22
N SER A 436 19.42 27.64 22.45
CA SER A 436 20.58 26.81 22.81
C SER A 436 20.17 25.34 22.74
N LEU A 437 20.57 24.67 21.66
CA LEU A 437 20.22 23.28 21.42
C LEU A 437 20.79 22.38 22.53
N THR A 438 19.94 21.55 23.13
CA THR A 438 20.34 20.53 24.11
C THR A 438 19.92 19.15 23.63
N ARG A 439 20.49 18.11 24.26
CA ARG A 439 20.13 16.73 23.98
C ARG A 439 18.66 16.45 24.31
N GLU A 440 18.17 17.02 25.41
CA GLU A 440 16.80 16.86 25.90
C GLU A 440 15.79 17.49 24.93
N LEU A 441 16.10 18.64 24.33
CA LEU A 441 15.27 19.27 23.28
C LEU A 441 15.19 18.42 22.02
N CYS A 442 16.29 17.75 21.65
CA CYS A 442 16.30 16.82 20.53
C CYS A 442 15.47 15.56 20.83
N ILE A 443 15.58 15.00 22.04
CA ILE A 443 14.73 13.89 22.49
C ILE A 443 13.25 14.31 22.51
N LEU A 444 12.92 15.53 22.95
CA LEU A 444 11.58 16.07 22.86
C LEU A 444 11.06 16.05 21.42
N GLY A 445 11.89 16.44 20.44
CA GLY A 445 11.57 16.36 19.01
C GLY A 445 11.33 14.93 18.52
N VAL A 446 12.12 13.96 18.97
CA VAL A 446 11.88 12.53 18.66
C VAL A 446 10.56 12.04 19.25
N VAL A 447 10.30 12.33 20.53
CA VAL A 447 9.05 11.94 21.21
C VAL A 447 7.84 12.61 20.57
N GLU A 448 7.95 13.86 20.14
CA GLU A 448 6.93 14.57 19.38
C GLU A 448 6.57 13.82 18.09
N VAL A 449 7.58 13.39 17.32
CA VAL A 449 7.38 12.60 16.11
C VAL A 449 6.75 11.25 16.42
N LEU A 450 7.21 10.54 17.46
CA LEU A 450 6.60 9.27 17.88
C LEU A 450 5.12 9.45 18.26
N TYR A 451 4.77 10.54 18.95
CA TYR A 451 3.39 10.86 19.30
C TYR A 451 2.52 11.15 18.07
N LEU A 452 2.98 12.07 17.21
CA LEU A 452 2.23 12.50 16.03
C LEU A 452 1.92 11.30 15.12
N TRP A 453 2.87 10.38 14.96
CA TRP A 453 2.71 9.15 14.16
C TRP A 453 2.12 7.95 14.93
N LYS A 454 1.65 8.13 16.17
CA LYS A 454 1.01 7.07 16.99
C LYS A 454 1.93 5.86 17.23
N ALA A 455 3.24 6.11 17.37
CA ALA A 455 4.27 5.10 17.60
C ALA A 455 4.64 4.95 19.09
N LEU A 456 4.19 5.84 19.98
CA LEU A 456 4.41 5.67 21.43
C LEU A 456 3.91 4.32 21.99
N PRO A 457 2.73 3.78 21.58
CA PRO A 457 2.29 2.46 22.03
C PRO A 457 3.19 1.30 21.61
N ASN A 458 4.09 1.50 20.63
CA ASN A 458 5.08 0.50 20.22
C ASN A 458 6.31 0.47 21.14
N CYS A 459 6.49 1.48 21.99
CA CYS A 459 7.61 1.55 22.91
C CYS A 459 7.39 0.62 24.10
N SER A 460 8.45 -0.04 24.56
CA SER A 460 8.41 -0.79 25.82
C SER A 460 8.26 0.14 27.02
N SER A 461 7.73 -0.37 28.14
CA SER A 461 7.54 0.40 29.37
C SER A 461 8.84 1.04 29.87
N SER A 462 9.99 0.38 29.71
CA SER A 462 11.29 0.91 30.11
C SER A 462 11.70 2.13 29.26
N LYS A 463 11.50 2.07 27.93
CA LYS A 463 11.78 3.20 27.03
C LYS A 463 10.83 4.37 27.29
N LEU A 464 9.54 4.10 27.53
CA LEU A 464 8.56 5.11 27.93
C LEU A 464 8.95 5.80 29.26
N GLN A 465 9.44 5.06 30.25
CA GLN A 465 9.94 5.62 31.51
C GLN A 465 11.17 6.53 31.31
N LEU A 466 12.11 6.12 30.46
CA LEU A 466 13.26 6.96 30.09
C LEU A 466 12.82 8.25 29.40
N MET A 467 11.90 8.17 28.43
CA MET A 467 11.32 9.35 27.78
C MET A 467 10.63 10.26 28.80
N ASN A 468 9.85 9.70 29.73
CA ASN A 468 9.20 10.45 30.79
C ASN A 468 10.21 11.20 31.66
N GLN A 469 11.29 10.54 32.09
CA GLN A 469 12.34 11.15 32.90
C GLN A 469 13.02 12.32 32.18
N VAL A 470 13.39 12.14 30.91
CA VAL A 470 14.01 13.20 30.10
C VAL A 470 13.07 14.41 29.97
N LEU A 471 11.79 14.17 29.66
CA LEU A 471 10.82 15.23 29.49
C LEU A 471 10.51 15.96 30.80
N GLN A 472 10.47 15.25 31.94
CA GLN A 472 10.28 15.88 33.25
C GLN A 472 11.39 16.87 33.60
N GLY A 473 12.64 16.54 33.29
CA GLY A 473 13.81 17.40 33.52
C GLY A 473 13.96 18.58 32.56
N LEU A 474 13.15 18.65 31.50
CA LEU A 474 13.25 19.71 30.49
C LEU A 474 12.63 21.02 31.00
N ASP A 475 13.46 22.06 31.10
CA ASP A 475 13.06 23.43 31.46
C ASP A 475 13.24 24.38 30.26
N ASP A 476 12.30 24.31 29.32
CA ASP A 476 12.19 25.26 28.20
C ASP A 476 10.79 25.85 28.16
N GLN A 477 10.68 27.14 28.46
CA GLN A 477 9.43 27.88 28.54
C GLN A 477 8.61 27.78 27.25
N SER A 478 9.27 27.76 26.10
CA SER A 478 8.60 27.71 24.79
C SER A 478 8.00 26.34 24.46
N SER A 479 8.27 25.32 25.27
CA SER A 479 7.88 23.93 25.02
C SER A 479 7.07 23.31 26.16
N ILE A 480 6.67 24.10 27.17
CA ILE A 480 5.92 23.62 28.34
C ILE A 480 4.62 22.91 27.94
N GLY A 481 3.80 23.49 27.06
CA GLY A 481 2.56 22.86 26.60
C GLY A 481 2.81 21.54 25.86
N LEU A 482 3.81 21.52 24.97
CA LEU A 482 4.20 20.31 24.25
C LEU A 482 4.71 19.23 25.20
N LYS A 483 5.57 19.59 26.16
CA LYS A 483 6.07 18.70 27.21
C LYS A 483 4.90 18.04 27.94
N HIS A 484 3.92 18.82 28.39
CA HIS A 484 2.75 18.27 29.09
C HIS A 484 1.89 17.36 28.20
N LEU A 485 1.71 17.69 26.92
CA LEU A 485 0.99 16.82 25.98
C LEU A 485 1.69 15.46 25.85
N LEU A 486 3.01 15.46 25.66
CA LEU A 486 3.79 14.26 25.47
C LEU A 486 3.91 13.43 26.76
N LEU A 487 4.10 14.08 27.92
CA LEU A 487 4.04 13.41 29.22
C LEU A 487 2.68 12.74 29.44
N GLY A 488 1.58 13.42 29.11
CA GLY A 488 0.25 12.82 29.20
C GLY A 488 0.09 11.59 28.33
N ALA A 489 0.59 11.64 27.09
CA ALA A 489 0.55 10.52 26.16
C ALA A 489 1.40 9.33 26.64
N ILE A 490 2.59 9.59 27.18
CA ILE A 490 3.47 8.57 27.76
C ILE A 490 2.82 7.93 28.99
N GLN A 491 2.30 8.73 29.92
CA GLN A 491 1.63 8.23 31.13
C GLN A 491 0.39 7.39 30.79
N LYS A 492 -0.36 7.79 29.77
CA LYS A 492 -1.48 7.00 29.24
C LYS A 492 -1.00 5.64 28.71
N CYS A 493 0.11 5.58 27.97
CA CYS A 493 0.69 4.32 27.50
C CYS A 493 1.21 3.43 28.64
N LEU A 494 1.70 4.03 29.73
CA LEU A 494 2.11 3.34 30.96
C LEU A 494 0.94 2.88 31.83
N GLY A 495 -0.30 3.25 31.51
CA GLY A 495 -1.50 2.93 32.30
C GLY A 495 -1.77 3.90 33.48
N ASN A 496 -0.96 4.96 33.63
CA ASN A 496 -1.09 5.94 34.71
C ASN A 496 -2.12 7.02 34.34
N ILE A 497 -3.40 6.64 34.31
CA ILE A 497 -4.49 7.47 33.77
C ILE A 497 -4.67 8.81 34.52
N LYS A 498 -4.43 8.84 35.84
CA LYS A 498 -4.57 10.08 36.63
C LYS A 498 -3.55 11.14 36.21
N ASP A 499 -2.28 10.74 36.13
CA ASP A 499 -1.17 11.63 35.74
C ASP A 499 -1.31 12.06 34.28
N ALA A 500 -1.81 11.16 33.43
CA ALA A 500 -2.13 11.46 32.05
C ALA A 500 -3.18 12.59 31.95
N LEU A 501 -4.30 12.47 32.67
CA LEU A 501 -5.36 13.48 32.71
C LEU A 501 -4.83 14.84 33.20
N GLN A 502 -4.02 14.86 34.26
CA GLN A 502 -3.43 16.10 34.77
C GLN A 502 -2.52 16.75 33.72
N SER A 503 -1.64 15.97 33.08
CA SER A 503 -0.72 16.46 32.06
C SER A 503 -1.48 17.00 30.84
N PHE A 504 -2.52 16.31 30.38
CA PHE A 504 -3.32 16.83 29.27
C PHE A 504 -4.12 18.09 29.63
N GLN A 505 -4.58 18.24 30.88
CA GLN A 505 -5.23 19.47 31.34
C GLN A 505 -4.27 20.66 31.29
N LEU A 506 -3.04 20.48 31.75
CA LEU A 506 -1.98 21.50 31.66
C LEU A 506 -1.66 21.84 30.19
N ALA A 507 -1.59 20.84 29.31
CA ALA A 507 -1.38 21.06 27.88
C ALA A 507 -2.56 21.80 27.20
N ALA A 508 -3.80 21.51 27.58
CA ALA A 508 -4.98 22.20 27.06
C ALA A 508 -5.01 23.69 27.46
N GLN A 509 -4.36 24.05 28.57
CA GLN A 509 -4.25 25.42 29.07
C GLN A 509 -3.04 26.19 28.50
N ASP A 510 -2.25 25.60 27.59
CA ASP A 510 -1.03 26.22 27.02
C ASP A 510 -1.32 27.54 26.28
N GLU A 511 -1.04 28.67 26.91
CA GLU A 511 -1.23 30.01 26.34
C GLU A 511 -0.21 30.33 25.26
N TYR A 512 1.04 29.89 25.43
CA TYR A 512 2.09 30.09 24.43
C TYR A 512 1.76 29.36 23.13
N GLY A 513 1.26 28.13 23.23
CA GLY A 513 0.76 27.37 22.10
C GLY A 513 -0.42 28.06 21.40
N ARG A 514 -1.33 28.66 22.18
CA ARG A 514 -2.48 29.41 21.64
C ARG A 514 -2.03 30.59 20.77
N LEU A 515 -1.04 31.36 21.23
CA LEU A 515 -0.51 32.53 20.50
C LEU A 515 0.16 32.14 19.18
N ASN A 516 0.68 30.92 19.08
CA ASN A 516 1.41 30.44 17.91
C ASN A 516 0.61 29.47 17.04
N ASN A 517 -0.71 29.32 17.25
CA ASN A 517 -1.55 28.33 16.58
C ASN A 517 -0.96 26.90 16.62
N SER A 518 -0.40 26.53 17.77
CA SER A 518 0.16 25.20 18.01
C SER A 518 -0.95 24.15 18.06
N TYR A 519 -0.68 22.95 17.54
CA TYR A 519 -1.61 21.82 17.62
C TYR A 519 -1.79 21.28 19.06
N VAL A 520 -0.99 21.75 20.02
CA VAL A 520 -0.95 21.22 21.40
C VAL A 520 -2.32 21.24 22.08
N GLN A 521 -3.02 22.39 22.10
CA GLN A 521 -4.33 22.51 22.75
C GLN A 521 -5.40 21.61 22.12
N PRO A 522 -5.63 21.63 20.79
CA PRO A 522 -6.64 20.76 20.19
C PRO A 522 -6.31 19.28 20.38
N TYR A 523 -5.03 18.87 20.28
CA TYR A 523 -4.64 17.48 20.54
C TYR A 523 -4.80 17.10 22.03
N ALA A 524 -4.54 18.00 22.97
CA ALA A 524 -4.77 17.76 24.39
C ALA A 524 -6.26 17.57 24.71
N CYS A 525 -7.14 18.40 24.12
CA CYS A 525 -8.59 18.24 24.21
C CYS A 525 -9.05 16.90 23.62
N TYR A 526 -8.49 16.50 22.48
CA TYR A 526 -8.75 15.19 21.88
C TYR A 526 -8.33 14.04 22.83
N GLU A 527 -7.13 14.09 23.39
CA GLU A 527 -6.64 13.04 24.29
C GLU A 527 -7.46 12.94 25.58
N LEU A 528 -7.81 14.08 26.20
CA LEU A 528 -8.75 14.14 27.32
C LEU A 528 -10.10 13.54 26.95
N GLY A 529 -10.63 13.92 25.78
CA GLY A 529 -11.87 13.39 25.25
C GLY A 529 -11.84 11.86 25.18
N CYS A 530 -10.79 11.30 24.57
CA CYS A 530 -10.62 9.86 24.42
C CYS A 530 -10.54 9.13 25.76
N VAL A 531 -9.80 9.67 26.74
CA VAL A 531 -9.71 9.05 28.08
C VAL A 531 -11.07 9.05 28.78
N LEU A 532 -11.86 10.12 28.63
CA LEU A 532 -13.17 10.25 29.26
C LEU A 532 -14.27 9.45 28.54
N LEU A 533 -14.12 9.15 27.25
CA LEU A 533 -15.03 8.25 26.54
C LEU A 533 -14.98 6.82 27.05
N ALA A 534 -13.88 6.39 27.67
CA ALA A 534 -13.73 5.03 28.18
C ALA A 534 -14.63 4.72 29.39
N LYS A 535 -15.29 5.73 29.99
CA LYS A 535 -16.18 5.55 31.15
C LYS A 535 -17.58 6.11 30.83
N PRO A 536 -18.67 5.35 31.06
CA PRO A 536 -20.04 5.81 30.80
C PRO A 536 -20.35 7.15 31.47
N GLU A 537 -19.87 7.34 32.69
CA GLU A 537 -20.17 8.50 33.54
C GLU A 537 -19.53 9.80 33.04
N THR A 538 -18.45 9.69 32.26
CA THR A 538 -17.74 10.84 31.70
C THR A 538 -17.94 10.97 30.19
N LEU A 539 -18.80 10.15 29.58
CA LEU A 539 -19.02 10.08 28.14
C LEU A 539 -19.46 11.42 27.55
N SER A 540 -20.40 12.10 28.20
CA SER A 540 -20.89 13.42 27.76
C SER A 540 -19.77 14.47 27.75
N LYS A 541 -18.96 14.51 28.81
CA LYS A 541 -17.79 15.40 28.91
C LYS A 541 -16.73 15.06 27.86
N GLY A 542 -16.47 13.77 27.64
CA GLY A 542 -15.54 13.30 26.61
C GLY A 542 -15.98 13.75 25.22
N ARG A 543 -17.26 13.59 24.88
CA ARG A 543 -17.84 14.05 23.62
C ARG A 543 -17.73 15.57 23.46
N SER A 544 -18.00 16.35 24.51
CA SER A 544 -17.86 17.80 24.49
C SER A 544 -16.43 18.24 24.16
N LEU A 545 -15.41 17.58 24.73
CA LEU A 545 -14.01 17.88 24.46
C LEU A 545 -13.59 17.53 23.03
N LEU A 546 -14.12 16.44 22.47
CA LEU A 546 -13.89 16.09 21.07
C LEU A 546 -14.50 17.13 20.11
N LEU A 547 -15.69 17.63 20.42
CA LEU A 547 -16.32 18.71 19.64
C LEU A 547 -15.54 20.02 19.79
N GLN A 548 -15.13 20.38 21.00
CA GLN A 548 -14.26 21.53 21.25
C GLN A 548 -12.98 21.47 20.42
N ALA A 549 -12.29 20.32 20.40
CA ALA A 549 -11.07 20.13 19.62
C ALA A 549 -11.28 20.34 18.11
N LYS A 550 -12.48 20.06 17.60
CA LYS A 550 -12.85 20.19 16.18
C LYS A 550 -13.35 21.59 15.82
N GLU A 551 -14.11 22.24 16.70
CA GLU A 551 -14.88 23.43 16.37
C GLU A 551 -14.21 24.73 16.84
N ASN A 552 -13.41 24.68 17.91
CA ASN A 552 -12.86 25.88 18.53
C ASN A 552 -11.41 26.19 18.12
N TYR A 553 -10.81 25.37 17.26
CA TYR A 553 -9.42 25.51 16.81
C TYR A 553 -9.33 25.37 15.29
N ALA A 554 -8.46 26.15 14.65
CA ALA A 554 -8.21 26.08 13.20
C ALA A 554 -6.79 26.57 12.86
N GLY A 555 -6.26 26.15 11.71
CA GLY A 555 -5.00 26.69 11.16
C GLY A 555 -3.73 26.17 11.84
N TYR A 556 -3.81 25.04 12.54
CA TYR A 556 -2.67 24.38 13.18
C TYR A 556 -2.13 23.21 12.35
N ASP A 557 -0.88 22.81 12.60
CA ASP A 557 -0.26 21.68 11.90
C ASP A 557 -1.04 20.37 12.18
N PHE A 558 -1.29 19.57 11.14
CA PHE A 558 -2.02 18.29 11.19
C PHE A 558 -3.51 18.37 11.56
N GLU A 559 -4.18 19.51 11.36
CA GLU A 559 -5.62 19.68 11.58
C GLU A 559 -6.49 18.58 10.93
N ASN A 560 -6.28 18.31 9.64
CA ASN A 560 -7.02 17.26 8.93
C ASN A 560 -6.83 15.88 9.57
N ARG A 561 -5.63 15.59 10.09
CA ARG A 561 -5.34 14.33 10.76
C ARG A 561 -6.09 14.22 12.08
N LEU A 562 -6.15 15.31 12.84
CA LEU A 562 -6.94 15.34 14.08
C LEU A 562 -8.43 15.17 13.81
N HIS A 563 -8.97 15.85 12.79
CA HIS A 563 -10.38 15.72 12.41
C HIS A 563 -10.77 14.29 12.05
N VAL A 564 -9.91 13.56 11.32
CA VAL A 564 -10.13 12.14 11.04
C VAL A 564 -10.17 11.32 12.34
N ARG A 565 -9.24 11.57 13.28
CA ARG A 565 -9.22 10.87 14.58
C ARG A 565 -10.45 11.16 15.43
N ILE A 566 -10.89 12.43 15.48
CA ILE A 566 -12.10 12.84 16.19
C ILE A 566 -13.33 12.15 15.58
N HIS A 567 -13.44 12.10 14.25
CA HIS A 567 -14.53 11.41 13.59
C HIS A 567 -14.58 9.92 13.97
N SER A 568 -13.44 9.22 13.93
CA SER A 568 -13.37 7.81 14.34
C SER A 568 -13.75 7.61 15.81
N ALA A 569 -13.26 8.46 16.71
CA ALA A 569 -13.59 8.39 18.13
C ALA A 569 -15.06 8.68 18.42
N LEU A 570 -15.71 9.57 17.66
CA LEU A 570 -17.15 9.83 17.78
C LEU A 570 -17.99 8.70 17.16
N ALA A 571 -17.52 8.06 16.09
CA ALA A 571 -18.21 6.95 15.46
C ALA A 571 -18.29 5.73 16.39
N SER A 572 -17.21 5.43 17.13
CA SER A 572 -17.20 4.30 18.08
C SER A 572 -18.16 4.46 19.26
N ILE A 573 -18.64 5.68 19.55
CA ILE A 573 -19.67 5.90 20.58
C ILE A 573 -21.05 5.42 20.09
N LYS A 574 -21.35 5.59 18.79
CA LYS A 574 -22.66 5.26 18.22
C LYS A 574 -22.96 3.77 18.24
N GLU A 575 -21.93 2.93 18.29
CA GLU A 575 -22.09 1.47 18.39
C GLU A 575 -22.46 1.00 19.81
N VAL A 576 -22.25 1.84 20.84
CA VAL A 576 -22.50 1.49 22.25
C VAL A 576 -23.87 1.95 22.73
N VAL A 577 -24.53 2.87 22.02
CA VAL A 577 -25.88 3.35 22.35
C VAL A 577 -26.80 3.11 21.16
N PRO A 578 -27.50 1.96 21.09
CA PRO A 578 -28.60 1.81 20.15
C PRO A 578 -29.70 2.79 20.56
N HIS A 579 -30.26 3.48 19.56
CA HIS A 579 -31.37 4.42 19.73
C HIS A 579 -32.56 3.84 20.49
#